data_AF-A0A957FGU3-F1
#
_entry.id   AF-A0A957FGU3-F1
#
_cell.length_a   1.000
_cell.length_b   1.000
_cell.length_c   1.000
_cell.angle_alpha   90.00
_cell.angle_beta   90.00
_cell.angle_gamma   90.00
#
_symmetry.space_group_name_H-M   'P 1'
#
loop_
_entity.id
_entity.type
_entity.pdbx_description
1 polymer ?
#
loop_
_entity_poly.entity_id
_entity_poly.type
_entity_poly.pdbx_seq_one_letter_code
_entity_poly.pdbx_strand_id
1 'polypeptide(L)'
;MKELTITIQNPTGLHARPAKVFVNTAKQYQSDIRVHHGAKKANAKSVISVLTLGVEKGGEICITADGPDEDEALAVLKDAVETGLGDDLSVGHEPAPQPDKAKTNGQVATAAPAPPAAAEVKPANTDKIIRAIPAAVGIAIGPLHQF
;
A
#
# COMPACT_ATOMS: atom_id res chain seq x y z
N MET A 1 -11.98 -6.08 -25.46
CA MET A 1 -11.62 -6.81 -24.24
C MET A 1 -10.52 -7.83 -24.50
N LYS A 2 -9.34 -7.61 -23.90
CA LYS A 2 -8.24 -8.57 -23.83
C LYS A 2 -7.87 -8.90 -22.38
N GLU A 3 -7.31 -10.08 -22.17
CA GLU A 3 -6.82 -10.53 -20.87
C GLU A 3 -5.39 -11.07 -20.96
N LEU A 4 -4.65 -10.91 -19.87
CA LEU A 4 -3.28 -11.37 -19.72
C LEU A 4 -3.07 -11.91 -18.31
N THR A 5 -2.56 -13.12 -18.19
CA THR A 5 -2.17 -13.70 -16.91
C THR A 5 -0.66 -13.60 -16.71
N ILE A 6 -0.23 -13.09 -15.55
CA ILE A 6 1.18 -12.91 -15.19
C ILE A 6 1.41 -13.18 -13.70
N THR A 7 2.58 -13.72 -13.39
CA THR A 7 3.01 -14.02 -12.02
C THR A 7 3.84 -12.87 -11.43
N ILE A 8 3.50 -12.41 -10.23
CA ILE A 8 4.26 -11.39 -9.52
C ILE A 8 5.53 -12.01 -8.93
N GLN A 9 6.69 -11.57 -9.38
CA GLN A 9 7.98 -12.05 -8.87
C GLN A 9 8.57 -11.16 -7.76
N ASN A 10 7.97 -10.00 -7.52
CA ASN A 10 8.38 -9.07 -6.47
C ASN A 10 8.42 -9.75 -5.10
N PRO A 11 9.52 -9.59 -4.33
CA PRO A 11 9.71 -10.31 -3.07
C PRO A 11 8.64 -9.99 -2.02
N THR A 12 8.18 -8.76 -2.02
CA THR A 12 7.16 -8.18 -1.13
C THR A 12 5.75 -8.21 -1.74
N GLY A 13 5.59 -8.80 -2.93
CA GLY A 13 4.32 -8.82 -3.67
C GLY A 13 3.85 -7.42 -4.11
N LEU A 14 2.55 -7.30 -4.41
CA LEU A 14 1.92 -6.09 -4.94
C LEU A 14 1.55 -5.10 -3.82
N HIS A 15 2.55 -4.68 -3.05
CA HIS A 15 2.45 -3.77 -1.91
C HIS A 15 2.53 -2.29 -2.31
N ALA A 16 2.55 -1.36 -1.33
CA ALA A 16 2.40 0.09 -1.53
C ALA A 16 3.31 0.72 -2.61
N ARG A 17 4.54 0.25 -2.76
CA ARG A 17 5.51 0.78 -3.74
C ARG A 17 5.23 0.30 -5.17
N PRO A 18 5.27 -1.01 -5.49
CA PRO A 18 4.99 -1.52 -6.82
C PRO A 18 3.53 -1.28 -7.23
N ALA A 19 2.57 -1.27 -6.29
CA ALA A 19 1.19 -0.92 -6.60
C ALA A 19 1.04 0.51 -7.10
N LYS A 20 1.80 1.49 -6.56
CA LYS A 20 1.78 2.87 -7.07
C LYS A 20 2.30 2.94 -8.50
N VAL A 21 3.40 2.26 -8.80
CA VAL A 21 3.96 2.21 -10.15
C VAL A 21 2.96 1.58 -11.11
N PHE A 22 2.41 0.41 -10.76
CA PHE A 22 1.39 -0.29 -11.52
C PHE A 22 0.16 0.59 -11.82
N VAL A 23 -0.38 1.23 -10.79
CA VAL A 23 -1.56 2.11 -10.90
C VAL A 23 -1.24 3.34 -11.74
N ASN A 24 -0.06 3.92 -11.58
CA ASN A 24 0.33 5.09 -12.35
C ASN A 24 0.48 4.76 -13.83
N THR A 25 1.03 3.59 -14.17
CA THR A 25 1.07 3.06 -15.53
C THR A 25 -0.35 2.83 -16.07
N ALA A 26 -1.22 2.15 -15.32
CA ALA A 26 -2.59 1.89 -15.74
C ALA A 26 -3.43 3.16 -15.96
N LYS A 27 -3.14 4.24 -15.23
CA LYS A 27 -3.83 5.54 -15.36
C LYS A 27 -3.51 6.29 -16.65
N GLN A 28 -2.44 5.94 -17.36
CA GLN A 28 -2.07 6.59 -18.62
C GLN A 28 -3.00 6.20 -19.77
N TYR A 29 -3.72 5.10 -19.63
CA TYR A 29 -4.58 4.55 -20.68
C TYR A 29 -6.05 4.87 -20.45
N GLN A 30 -6.80 5.00 -21.55
CA GLN A 30 -8.25 5.25 -21.49
C GLN A 30 -9.04 3.98 -21.15
N SER A 31 -8.52 2.82 -21.54
CA SER A 31 -9.14 1.50 -21.31
C SER A 31 -9.51 1.26 -19.84
N ASP A 32 -10.63 0.56 -19.59
CA ASP A 32 -10.97 0.06 -18.25
C ASP A 32 -10.08 -1.15 -17.97
N ILE A 33 -9.19 -1.00 -16.99
CA ILE A 33 -8.21 -2.03 -16.65
C ILE A 33 -8.56 -2.61 -15.28
N ARG A 34 -8.75 -3.92 -15.24
CA ARG A 34 -9.09 -4.68 -14.03
C ARG A 34 -8.04 -5.73 -13.75
N VAL A 35 -7.84 -6.01 -12.47
CA VAL A 35 -6.92 -7.04 -11.99
C VAL A 35 -7.67 -8.04 -11.15
N HIS A 36 -7.41 -9.31 -11.39
CA HIS A 36 -8.04 -10.44 -10.76
C HIS A 36 -6.97 -11.30 -10.11
N HIS A 37 -7.22 -11.75 -8.88
CA HIS A 37 -6.38 -12.71 -8.17
C HIS A 37 -7.29 -13.71 -7.46
N GLY A 38 -7.38 -14.93 -8.01
CA GLY A 38 -8.37 -15.92 -7.59
C GLY A 38 -9.80 -15.37 -7.69
N ALA A 39 -10.50 -15.27 -6.56
CA ALA A 39 -11.87 -14.74 -6.48
C ALA A 39 -11.94 -13.21 -6.32
N LYS A 40 -10.83 -12.54 -6.02
CA LYS A 40 -10.80 -11.09 -5.79
C LYS A 40 -10.63 -10.33 -7.08
N LYS A 41 -11.34 -9.20 -7.21
CA LYS A 41 -11.27 -8.27 -8.34
C LYS A 41 -10.94 -6.88 -7.85
N ALA A 42 -10.11 -6.15 -8.58
CA ALA A 42 -9.76 -4.77 -8.28
C ALA A 42 -9.65 -3.93 -9.55
N ASN A 43 -9.87 -2.63 -9.39
CA ASN A 43 -9.62 -1.65 -10.43
C ASN A 43 -8.13 -1.29 -10.46
N ALA A 44 -7.47 -1.44 -11.61
CA ALA A 44 -6.04 -1.17 -11.77
C ALA A 44 -5.69 0.32 -11.61
N LYS A 45 -6.65 1.24 -11.82
CA LYS A 45 -6.48 2.69 -11.66
C LYS A 45 -6.66 3.16 -10.21
N SER A 46 -7.04 2.26 -9.29
CA SER A 46 -7.22 2.57 -7.86
C SER A 46 -6.17 1.89 -7.01
N VAL A 47 -5.27 2.68 -6.42
CA VAL A 47 -4.22 2.16 -5.53
C VAL A 47 -4.79 1.38 -4.34
N ILE A 48 -5.91 1.83 -3.78
CA ILE A 48 -6.55 1.16 -2.64
C ILE A 48 -7.10 -0.21 -3.06
N SER A 49 -7.72 -0.29 -4.24
CA SER A 49 -8.25 -1.56 -4.74
C SER A 49 -7.14 -2.56 -5.03
N VAL A 50 -6.04 -2.11 -5.63
CA VAL A 50 -4.88 -2.96 -5.91
C VAL A 50 -4.24 -3.48 -4.62
N LEU A 51 -4.08 -2.64 -3.60
CA LEU A 51 -3.56 -3.07 -2.29
C LEU A 51 -4.46 -4.09 -1.59
N THR A 52 -5.77 -4.00 -1.80
CA THR A 52 -6.76 -4.91 -1.18
C THR A 52 -6.74 -6.32 -1.82
N LEU A 53 -6.17 -6.47 -3.03
CA LEU A 53 -5.97 -7.80 -3.63
C LEU A 53 -5.09 -8.68 -2.73
N GLY A 54 -4.04 -8.10 -2.15
CA GLY A 54 -3.11 -8.81 -1.27
C GLY A 54 -2.32 -9.87 -2.03
N VAL A 55 -1.80 -9.53 -3.21
CA VAL A 55 -1.03 -10.47 -4.04
C VAL A 55 0.39 -10.58 -3.49
N GLU A 56 0.78 -11.78 -3.12
CA GLU A 56 2.11 -12.10 -2.60
C GLU A 56 3.08 -12.52 -3.72
N LYS A 57 4.36 -12.71 -3.38
CA LYS A 57 5.36 -13.27 -4.30
C LYS A 57 4.90 -14.63 -4.83
N GLY A 58 5.02 -14.83 -6.14
CA GLY A 58 4.55 -16.04 -6.82
C GLY A 58 3.03 -16.06 -7.06
N GLY A 59 2.30 -15.03 -6.64
CA GLY A 59 0.89 -14.88 -6.92
C GLY A 59 0.62 -14.62 -8.39
N GLU A 60 -0.29 -15.38 -8.98
CA GLU A 60 -0.76 -15.17 -10.34
C GLU A 60 -1.88 -14.12 -10.38
N ILE A 61 -1.75 -13.13 -11.24
CA ILE A 61 -2.80 -12.14 -11.49
C ILE A 61 -3.26 -12.20 -12.95
N CYS A 62 -4.56 -12.01 -13.17
CA CYS A 62 -5.12 -11.80 -14.50
C CYS A 62 -5.50 -10.33 -14.65
N ILE A 63 -4.90 -9.68 -15.65
CA ILE A 63 -5.14 -8.29 -16.01
C ILE A 63 -6.05 -8.29 -17.22
N THR A 64 -7.21 -7.66 -17.12
CA THR A 64 -8.16 -7.48 -18.22
C THR A 64 -8.18 -6.01 -18.60
N ALA A 65 -8.07 -5.71 -19.89
CA ALA A 65 -8.22 -4.36 -20.42
C ALA A 65 -9.37 -4.34 -21.44
N ASP A 66 -10.21 -3.33 -21.36
CA ASP A 66 -11.27 -3.08 -22.33
C ASP A 66 -11.26 -1.61 -22.77
N GLY A 67 -10.94 -1.37 -24.04
CA GLY A 67 -10.88 -0.02 -24.59
C GLY A 67 -10.01 0.11 -25.84
N PRO A 68 -9.86 1.34 -26.37
CA PRO A 68 -9.15 1.58 -27.63
C PRO A 68 -7.65 1.28 -27.53
N ASP A 69 -7.07 1.44 -26.33
CA ASP A 69 -5.63 1.26 -26.07
C ASP A 69 -5.35 -0.07 -25.34
N GLU A 70 -6.26 -1.06 -25.43
CA GLU A 70 -6.20 -2.30 -24.62
C GLU A 70 -4.95 -3.16 -24.87
N ASP A 71 -4.46 -3.22 -26.11
CA ASP A 71 -3.29 -4.02 -26.47
C ASP A 71 -2.00 -3.40 -25.91
N GLU A 72 -1.86 -2.08 -26.09
CA GLU A 72 -0.71 -1.32 -25.62
C GLU A 72 -0.66 -1.25 -24.08
N ALA A 73 -1.82 -1.07 -23.44
CA ALA A 73 -1.94 -1.08 -21.98
C ALA A 73 -1.49 -2.41 -21.38
N LEU A 74 -1.92 -3.54 -21.95
CA LEU A 74 -1.50 -4.85 -21.46
C LEU A 74 -0.02 -5.11 -21.70
N ALA A 75 0.52 -4.71 -22.86
CA ALA A 75 1.94 -4.87 -23.17
C ALA A 75 2.83 -4.10 -22.18
N VAL A 76 2.51 -2.84 -21.89
CA VAL A 76 3.29 -2.02 -20.96
C VAL A 76 3.09 -2.46 -19.51
N LEU A 77 1.88 -2.87 -19.11
CA LEU A 77 1.67 -3.42 -17.77
C LEU A 77 2.41 -4.74 -17.56
N LYS A 78 2.48 -5.58 -18.60
CA LYS A 78 3.28 -6.81 -18.57
C LYS A 78 4.75 -6.49 -18.32
N ASP A 79 5.33 -5.63 -19.14
CA ASP A 79 6.73 -5.20 -19.01
C ASP A 79 7.01 -4.58 -17.64
N ALA A 80 6.10 -3.73 -17.14
CA ALA A 80 6.23 -3.12 -15.82
C ALA A 80 6.26 -4.17 -14.69
N VAL A 81 5.47 -5.24 -14.81
CA VAL A 81 5.48 -6.37 -13.86
C VAL A 81 6.76 -7.20 -13.98
N GLU A 82 7.22 -7.50 -15.20
CA GLU A 82 8.44 -8.27 -15.45
C GLU A 82 9.72 -7.54 -15.00
N THR A 83 9.73 -6.20 -15.13
CA THR A 83 10.81 -5.33 -14.63
C THR A 83 10.75 -5.07 -13.13
N GLY A 84 9.74 -5.63 -12.44
CA GLY A 84 9.63 -5.56 -10.98
C GLY A 84 9.01 -4.28 -10.44
N LEU A 85 8.31 -3.47 -11.25
CA LEU A 85 7.53 -2.32 -10.79
C LEU A 85 8.34 -1.31 -9.93
N GLY A 86 9.63 -1.16 -10.22
CA GLY A 86 10.55 -0.27 -9.48
C GLY A 86 10.97 -0.78 -8.09
N ASP A 87 10.75 -2.07 -7.82
CA ASP A 87 11.27 -2.81 -6.67
C ASP A 87 12.52 -3.61 -7.08
N ASP A 88 13.38 -3.90 -6.12
CA ASP A 88 14.59 -4.66 -6.38
C ASP A 88 14.29 -6.17 -6.28
N LEU A 89 14.36 -6.87 -7.43
CA LEU A 89 14.07 -8.30 -7.51
C LEU A 89 15.17 -9.19 -6.91
N SER A 90 16.31 -8.61 -6.48
CA SER A 90 17.43 -9.34 -5.89
C SER A 90 17.32 -9.53 -4.37
N VAL A 91 16.38 -8.82 -3.72
CA VAL A 91 16.21 -8.89 -2.27
C VAL A 91 15.24 -10.00 -1.88
N GLY A 92 15.76 -11.15 -1.47
CA GLY A 92 15.00 -12.09 -0.65
C GLY A 92 14.71 -11.45 0.72
N HIS A 93 13.57 -10.78 0.88
CA HIS A 93 13.13 -10.30 2.19
C HIS A 93 12.61 -11.50 2.99
N GLU A 94 13.37 -11.91 4.01
CA GLU A 94 12.82 -12.69 5.12
C GLU A 94 11.58 -11.96 5.66
N PRO A 95 10.45 -12.65 5.84
CA PRO A 95 9.21 -12.00 6.23
C PRO A 95 9.38 -11.33 7.59
N ALA A 96 8.96 -10.06 7.67
CA ALA A 96 8.80 -9.36 8.94
C ALA A 96 7.98 -10.25 9.91
N PRO A 97 8.42 -10.42 11.17
CA PRO A 97 7.76 -11.31 12.12
C PRO A 97 6.33 -10.82 12.37
N GLN A 98 5.36 -11.67 12.03
CA GLN A 98 3.96 -11.48 12.36
C GLN A 98 3.80 -11.69 13.87
N PRO A 99 3.27 -10.72 14.66
CA PRO A 99 2.93 -11.00 16.04
C PRO A 99 1.64 -11.84 16.07
N ASP A 100 1.83 -13.12 16.36
CA ASP A 100 0.78 -14.12 16.58
C ASP A 100 -0.01 -13.83 17.88
N LYS A 101 -1.24 -14.30 17.91
CA LYS A 101 -2.32 -13.89 18.81
C LYS A 101 -2.24 -14.62 20.16
N ALA A 102 -2.31 -13.90 21.28
CA ALA A 102 -2.62 -14.49 22.58
C ALA A 102 -3.77 -13.74 23.30
N LYS A 103 -4.89 -14.45 23.39
CA LYS A 103 -6.19 -14.13 24.00
C LYS A 103 -6.10 -13.67 25.46
N THR A 104 -6.99 -12.77 25.91
CA THR A 104 -7.95 -13.10 26.99
C THR A 104 -9.20 -12.20 26.92
N ASN A 105 -10.33 -12.79 27.28
CA ASN A 105 -11.72 -12.45 26.98
C ASN A 105 -12.32 -11.41 27.96
N GLY A 106 -13.19 -10.52 27.46
CA GLY A 106 -14.05 -9.71 28.34
C GLY A 106 -14.73 -8.50 27.70
N GLN A 107 -15.85 -8.75 27.02
CA GLN A 107 -16.98 -7.82 26.81
C GLN A 107 -17.04 -7.02 25.49
N VAL A 108 -18.06 -7.39 24.72
CA VAL A 108 -18.56 -6.82 23.48
C VAL A 108 -19.48 -5.63 23.78
N ALA A 109 -19.29 -4.51 23.06
CA ALA A 109 -20.36 -3.78 22.36
C ALA A 109 -19.84 -2.47 21.70
N THR A 110 -20.24 -2.31 20.43
CA THR A 110 -20.46 -1.06 19.65
C THR A 110 -19.28 -0.26 19.08
N ALA A 111 -19.23 -0.31 17.74
CA ALA A 111 -19.10 0.76 16.75
C ALA A 111 -17.90 1.73 16.78
N ALA A 112 -17.20 1.80 15.64
CA ALA A 112 -16.22 2.82 15.28
C ALA A 112 -16.78 4.26 15.45
N PRO A 113 -15.93 5.29 15.61
CA PRO A 113 -15.32 5.88 14.42
C PRO A 113 -13.91 6.49 14.59
N ALA A 114 -13.40 6.85 13.41
CA ALA A 114 -12.31 7.74 12.97
C ALA A 114 -11.91 8.96 13.86
N PRO A 115 -10.76 9.62 13.59
CA PRO A 115 -10.10 10.62 14.44
C PRO A 115 -10.67 12.04 14.26
N PRO A 116 -10.52 12.91 15.27
CA PRO A 116 -10.06 14.29 15.03
C PRO A 116 -9.02 14.71 16.09
N ALA A 117 -7.89 15.31 15.70
CA ALA A 117 -7.75 16.76 15.60
C ALA A 117 -8.25 17.53 16.84
N ALA A 118 -7.29 18.20 17.48
CA ALA A 118 -7.41 19.42 18.28
C ALA A 118 -8.31 19.38 19.53
N ALA A 119 -7.66 19.32 20.70
CA ALA A 119 -8.11 20.07 21.88
C ALA A 119 -6.89 20.45 22.72
N GLU A 120 -6.49 21.69 22.51
CA GLU A 120 -5.60 22.53 23.31
C GLU A 120 -5.84 22.38 24.82
N VAL A 121 -4.76 22.24 25.60
CA VAL A 121 -4.72 22.63 27.01
C VAL A 121 -3.60 23.65 27.18
N LYS A 122 -3.98 24.83 27.63
CA LYS A 122 -3.22 26.09 27.70
C LYS A 122 -1.97 26.07 28.60
N PRO A 123 -1.03 27.01 28.38
CA PRO A 123 0.36 26.90 28.83
C PRO A 123 0.51 27.29 30.30
N ALA A 124 1.39 26.59 31.01
CA ALA A 124 1.85 27.03 32.31
C ALA A 124 3.35 26.78 32.46
N ASN A 125 4.06 27.90 32.42
CA ASN A 125 5.31 28.16 33.12
C ASN A 125 6.62 27.91 32.36
N THR A 126 7.33 29.03 32.22
CA THR A 126 8.69 29.22 31.74
C THR A 126 9.67 28.26 32.41
N ASP A 127 10.64 27.76 31.62
CA ASP A 127 11.83 27.02 32.05
C ASP A 127 11.71 25.51 32.33
N LYS A 128 10.99 24.75 31.48
CA LYS A 128 11.00 23.28 31.55
C LYS A 128 11.32 22.61 30.21
N ILE A 129 12.46 21.95 30.19
CA ILE A 129 12.79 20.87 29.24
C ILE A 129 11.64 19.86 29.27
N ILE A 130 10.96 19.66 28.14
CA ILE A 130 9.91 18.65 27.99
C ILE A 130 10.57 17.33 27.60
N ARG A 131 10.52 16.33 28.48
CA ARG A 131 10.98 14.97 28.18
C ARG A 131 9.94 14.26 27.32
N ALA A 132 10.25 14.04 26.05
CA ALA A 132 9.47 13.18 25.16
C ALA A 132 9.95 11.72 25.25
N ILE A 133 9.05 10.77 24.98
CA ILE A 133 9.39 9.37 24.74
C ILE A 133 9.58 9.20 23.22
N PRO A 134 10.77 8.81 22.75
CA PRO A 134 11.02 8.71 21.32
C PRO A 134 10.33 7.48 20.72
N ALA A 135 9.70 7.65 19.55
CA ALA A 135 9.14 6.55 18.76
C ALA A 135 10.22 5.78 17.97
N ALA A 136 11.46 6.29 17.89
CA ALA A 136 12.61 5.69 17.24
C ALA A 136 13.93 6.25 17.81
N VAL A 137 15.05 5.50 17.69
CA VAL A 137 16.38 5.98 18.13
C VAL A 137 16.82 7.16 17.26
N GLY A 138 17.01 8.34 17.88
CA GLY A 138 17.49 9.54 17.20
C GLY A 138 17.22 10.82 18.00
N ILE A 139 17.85 11.93 17.59
CA ILE A 139 17.59 13.27 18.15
C ILE A 139 16.85 14.09 17.08
N ALA A 140 15.66 14.57 17.42
CA ALA A 140 14.93 15.53 16.59
C ALA A 140 15.12 16.95 17.18
N ILE A 141 15.62 17.87 16.37
CA ILE A 141 15.77 19.28 16.71
C ILE A 141 15.00 20.09 15.67
N GLY A 142 14.05 20.91 16.11
CA GLY A 142 13.26 21.77 15.23
C GLY A 142 12.71 22.98 15.98
N PRO A 143 12.46 24.10 15.27
CA PRO A 143 11.95 25.31 15.89
C PRO A 143 10.50 25.13 16.33
N LEU A 144 10.25 25.36 17.62
CA LEU A 144 8.90 25.39 18.18
C LEU A 144 8.25 26.72 17.79
N HIS A 145 7.39 26.69 16.79
CA HIS A 145 6.54 27.84 16.46
C HIS A 145 5.26 27.74 17.30
N GLN A 146 5.13 28.61 18.30
CA GLN A 146 3.87 28.87 18.98
C GLN A 146 3.15 29.99 18.22
N PHE A 147 1.90 29.74 17.85
CA PHE A 147 0.99 30.76 17.30
C PHE A 147 0.19 31.38 18.44
#